data_AF-A0A537DVS5-F1
#
_entry.id   AF-A0A537DVS5-F1
#
_cell.length_a   1.000
_cell.length_b   1.000
_cell.length_c   1.000
_cell.angle_alpha   90.00
_cell.angle_beta   90.00
_cell.angle_gamma   90.00
#
_symmetry.space_group_name_H-M   'P 1'
#
loop_
_entity.id
_entity.type
_entity.pdbx_description
1 polymer ?
#
loop_
_entity_poly.entity_id
_entity_poly.type
_entity_poly.pdbx_seq_one_letter_code
_entity_poly.pdbx_strand_id
1 'polypeptide(L)'
;FPDMQFIAEHYQPDLVLMPIGGNFTMDPLDAAYAARTWVKPKNVIPMHYGANPLTNGKPEDFVNAMKGSSSKVTVMTEGQTVEF
;
A
#
# COMPACT_ATOMS: atom_id res chain seq x y z
N PHE A 1 -0.82 13.83 6.65
CA PHE A 1 -0.37 12.45 6.92
C PHE A 1 1.03 12.31 7.57
N PRO A 2 1.55 13.27 8.38
CA PRO A 2 2.88 13.10 9.01
C PRO A 2 2.94 11.91 9.99
N ASP A 3 1.80 11.45 10.48
CA ASP A 3 1.71 10.26 11.35
C ASP A 3 2.28 8.98 10.68
N MET A 4 2.30 8.92 9.35
CA MET A 4 2.93 7.81 8.61
C MET A 4 4.45 7.78 8.79
N GLN A 5 5.08 8.94 8.98
CA GLN A 5 6.50 9.02 9.27
C GLN A 5 6.79 8.55 10.70
N PHE A 6 5.92 8.89 11.67
CA PHE A 6 6.01 8.34 13.02
C PHE A 6 5.94 6.80 13.01
N ILE A 7 5.05 6.22 12.21
CA ILE A 7 4.96 4.75 12.08
C ILE A 7 6.29 4.16 11.60
N ALA A 8 6.93 4.79 10.61
CA ALA A 8 8.21 4.35 10.08
C ALA A 8 9.33 4.41 11.15
N GLU A 9 9.42 5.52 11.87
CA GLU A 9 10.49 5.78 12.82
C GLU A 9 10.34 4.95 14.11
N HIS A 10 9.11 4.83 14.60
CA HIS A 10 8.83 4.20 15.89
C HIS A 10 8.61 2.69 15.80
N TYR A 11 7.86 2.21 14.80
CA TYR A 11 7.50 0.79 14.69
C TYR A 11 8.35 0.02 13.68
N GLN A 12 8.96 0.70 12.70
CA GLN A 12 9.87 0.09 11.71
C GLN A 12 9.28 -1.18 11.04
N PRO A 13 8.08 -1.10 10.44
CA PRO A 13 7.36 -2.29 10.00
C PRO A 13 8.06 -3.01 8.83
N ASP A 14 8.19 -4.34 8.95
CA ASP A 14 8.64 -5.20 7.86
C ASP A 14 7.59 -5.37 6.76
N LEU A 15 6.30 -5.33 7.12
CA LEU A 15 5.16 -5.50 6.23
C LEU A 15 4.09 -4.45 6.54
N VAL A 16 3.54 -3.85 5.48
CA VAL A 16 2.38 -2.93 5.57
C VAL A 16 1.29 -3.37 4.61
N LEU A 17 0.07 -3.48 5.13
CA LEU A 17 -1.14 -3.61 4.31
C LEU A 17 -1.65 -2.20 4.02
N MET A 18 -1.67 -1.81 2.75
CA MET A 18 -1.91 -0.44 2.33
C MET A 18 -3.28 -0.32 1.65
N PRO A 19 -4.23 0.44 2.20
CA PRO A 19 -5.50 0.68 1.52
C PRO A 19 -5.28 1.55 0.27
N ILE A 20 -5.78 1.09 -0.87
CA ILE A 20 -5.64 1.77 -2.17
C ILE A 20 -6.98 2.02 -2.86
N GLY A 21 -8.10 1.92 -2.13
CA GLY A 21 -9.44 1.93 -2.70
C GLY A 21 -9.86 3.24 -3.34
N GLY A 22 -9.29 4.37 -2.89
CA GLY A 22 -9.84 5.70 -3.16
C GLY A 22 -11.15 5.95 -2.42
N ASN A 23 -11.72 7.15 -2.63
CA ASN A 23 -12.96 7.68 -2.04
C ASN A 23 -12.97 7.79 -0.49
N PHE A 24 -12.82 6.68 0.23
CA PHE A 24 -12.78 6.63 1.69
C PHE A 24 -11.37 6.43 2.26
N THR A 25 -10.43 5.97 1.43
CA THR A 25 -9.02 5.80 1.77
C THR A 25 -8.13 6.50 0.76
N MET A 26 -6.82 6.37 0.91
CA MET A 26 -5.88 6.76 -0.15
C MET A 26 -6.23 6.01 -1.45
N ASP A 27 -6.05 6.71 -2.57
CA ASP A 27 -6.04 6.09 -3.89
C ASP A 27 -4.67 5.42 -4.15
N PRO A 28 -4.49 4.71 -5.29
CA PRO A 28 -3.22 4.04 -5.59
C PRO A 28 -2.00 4.98 -5.65
N LEU A 29 -2.15 6.21 -6.10
CA LEU A 29 -1.03 7.15 -6.26
C LEU A 29 -0.61 7.74 -4.92
N ASP A 30 -1.59 8.17 -4.12
CA ASP A 30 -1.37 8.70 -2.78
C ASP A 30 -0.78 7.63 -1.85
N ALA A 31 -1.29 6.41 -1.92
CA ALA A 31 -0.77 5.28 -1.16
C ALA A 31 0.69 4.96 -1.54
N ALA A 32 1.01 4.99 -2.85
CA ALA A 32 2.38 4.76 -3.31
C ALA A 32 3.31 5.88 -2.87
N TYR A 33 2.85 7.14 -2.88
CA TYR A 33 3.61 8.26 -2.35
C TYR A 33 3.91 8.08 -0.86
N ALA A 34 2.92 7.72 -0.05
CA ALA A 34 3.10 7.46 1.38
C ALA A 34 4.08 6.31 1.64
N ALA A 35 3.95 5.20 0.89
CA ALA A 35 4.84 4.05 1.00
C ALA A 35 6.29 4.40 0.62
N ARG A 36 6.51 5.17 -0.46
CA ARG A 36 7.85 5.52 -0.95
C ARG A 36 8.54 6.60 -0.13
N THR A 37 7.76 7.53 0.42
CA THR A 37 8.30 8.76 1.00
C THR A 37 8.39 8.68 2.50
N TRP A 38 7.36 8.14 3.16
CA TRP A 38 7.25 8.18 4.61
C TRP A 38 7.52 6.81 5.25
N VAL A 39 6.81 5.77 4.82
CA VAL A 39 6.85 4.47 5.54
C VAL A 39 8.04 3.61 5.14
N LYS A 40 8.36 3.54 3.84
CA LYS A 40 9.45 2.75 3.25
C LYS A 40 9.58 1.31 3.79
N PRO A 41 8.48 0.54 3.86
CA PRO A 41 8.52 -0.82 4.41
C PRO A 41 9.27 -1.76 3.47
N LYS A 42 9.75 -2.90 3.99
CA LYS A 42 10.37 -3.94 3.14
C LYS A 42 9.33 -4.57 2.21
N ASN A 43 8.14 -4.86 2.73
CA ASN A 43 7.04 -5.47 1.99
C ASN A 43 5.76 -4.64 2.10
N VAL A 44 4.97 -4.63 1.03
CA VAL A 44 3.67 -3.97 0.99
C VAL A 44 2.64 -4.81 0.26
N ILE A 45 1.44 -4.90 0.81
CA ILE A 45 0.29 -5.57 0.20
C ILE A 45 -0.81 -4.53 -0.01
N PRO A 46 -1.20 -4.20 -1.26
CA PRO A 46 -2.35 -3.34 -1.49
C PRO A 46 -3.64 -4.05 -1.04
N MET A 47 -4.56 -3.31 -0.42
CA MET A 47 -5.85 -3.81 0.05
C MET A 47 -6.96 -2.76 -0.06
N HIS A 48 -8.17 -3.10 0.42
CA HIS A 48 -9.32 -2.19 0.50
C HIS A 48 -9.71 -1.56 -0.86
N TYR A 49 -9.58 -2.32 -1.95
CA TYR A 49 -10.02 -1.93 -3.29
C TYR A 49 -11.03 -2.94 -3.84
N GLY A 50 -11.82 -2.55 -4.85
CA GLY A 50 -12.68 -3.47 -5.59
C GLY A 50 -13.87 -4.07 -4.81
N ALA A 51 -14.05 -3.71 -3.54
CA ALA A 51 -15.14 -4.24 -2.71
C ALA A 51 -16.51 -3.61 -3.04
N ASN A 52 -16.52 -2.39 -3.60
CA ASN A 52 -17.74 -1.70 -4.05
C ASN A 52 -17.44 -0.71 -5.20
N PRO A 53 -18.47 -0.15 -5.87
CA PRO A 53 -18.27 0.77 -7.00
C PRO A 53 -17.54 2.08 -6.68
N LEU A 54 -17.49 2.49 -5.41
CA LEU A 54 -16.79 3.70 -4.97
C LEU A 54 -15.30 3.46 -4.71
N THR A 55 -14.89 2.21 -4.48
CA THR A 55 -13.48 1.82 -4.28
C THR A 55 -12.85 1.42 -5.61
N ASN A 56 -12.67 2.38 -6.50
CA ASN A 56 -12.25 2.18 -7.89
C ASN A 56 -10.73 2.03 -8.10
N GLY A 57 -9.94 2.13 -7.03
CA GLY A 57 -8.50 1.94 -7.11
C GLY A 57 -8.10 0.57 -7.65
N LYS A 58 -7.00 0.52 -8.40
CA LYS A 58 -6.51 -0.71 -9.03
C LYS A 58 -5.12 -1.09 -8.51
N PRO A 59 -4.87 -2.38 -8.23
CA PRO A 59 -3.53 -2.86 -7.86
C PRO A 59 -2.48 -2.55 -8.90
N GLU A 60 -2.84 -2.60 -10.18
CA GLU A 60 -1.95 -2.32 -11.31
C GLU A 60 -1.41 -0.87 -11.25
N ASP A 61 -2.27 0.08 -10.93
CA ASP A 61 -1.90 1.49 -10.80
C ASP A 61 -0.94 1.68 -9.62
N PHE A 62 -1.21 1.01 -8.49
CA PHE A 62 -0.34 1.03 -7.32
C PHE A 62 1.03 0.42 -7.61
N VAL A 63 1.08 -0.76 -8.23
CA VAL A 63 2.31 -1.44 -8.64
C VAL A 63 3.12 -0.56 -9.59
N ASN A 64 2.46 0.09 -10.56
CA ASN A 64 3.10 1.03 -11.47
C ASN A 64 3.68 2.25 -10.73
N ALA A 65 2.94 2.82 -9.78
CA ALA A 65 3.38 3.97 -8.99
C ALA A 65 4.52 3.64 -7.99
N MET A 66 4.63 2.37 -7.61
CA MET A 66 5.71 1.84 -6.75
C MET A 66 7.00 1.51 -7.51
N LYS A 67 7.03 1.62 -8.84
CA LYS A 67 8.26 1.37 -9.64
C LYS A 67 9.43 2.23 -9.15
N GLY A 68 10.58 1.59 -8.97
CA GLY A 68 11.79 2.23 -8.42
C GLY A 68 11.82 2.38 -6.90
N SER A 69 10.78 1.92 -6.18
CA SER A 69 10.83 1.77 -4.73
C SER A 69 11.70 0.57 -4.33
N SER A 70 12.29 0.63 -3.14
CA SER A 70 12.94 -0.53 -2.50
C SER A 70 11.94 -1.52 -1.90
N SER A 71 10.68 -1.10 -1.69
CA SER A 71 9.62 -1.96 -1.14
C SER A 71 9.16 -2.98 -2.18
N LYS A 72 9.06 -4.25 -1.77
CA LYS A 72 8.45 -5.31 -2.58
C LYS A 72 6.93 -5.23 -2.46
N VAL A 73 6.25 -5.09 -3.60
CA VAL A 73 4.78 -5.12 -3.65
C VAL A 73 4.33 -6.56 -3.93
N THR A 74 3.49 -7.10 -3.06
CA THR A 74 2.84 -8.41 -3.24
C THR A 74 1.34 -8.19 -3.38
N VAL A 75 0.80 -8.35 -4.59
CA VAL A 75 -0.64 -8.33 -4.82
C VAL A 75 -1.22 -9.70 -4.48
N MET A 76 -2.30 -9.73 -3.70
CA MET A 76 -2.95 -10.95 -3.26
C MET A 76 -4.38 -11.04 -3.75
N THR A 77 -4.88 -12.27 -3.89
CA THR A 77 -6.32 -12.56 -4.03
C THR A 77 -6.90 -13.00 -2.69
N GLU A 78 -8.22 -12.95 -2.56
CA GLU A 78 -8.93 -13.34 -1.35
C GLU A 78 -8.63 -14.81 -0.98
N GLY A 79 -8.34 -15.06 0.30
CA GLY A 79 -8.00 -16.39 0.82
C GLY A 79 -6.58 -16.87 0.52
N GLN A 80 -5.78 -16.11 -0.24
CA GLN A 80 -4.37 -16.45 -0.48
C GLN A 80 -3.52 -16.30 0.80
N THR A 81 -2.55 -17.19 0.99
CA THR A 81 -1.51 -17.08 2.04
C THR A 81 -0.17 -16.72 1.40
N VAL A 82 0.62 -15.89 2.07
CA VAL A 82 1.96 -15.46 1.64
C VAL A 82 2.94 -15.49 2.82
N GLU A 83 4.21 -15.70 2.52
CA GLU A 83 5.32 -15.77 3.48
C GLU A 83 6.38 -14.71 3.16
N PHE A 84 7.09 -14.23 4.19
CA PHE A 84 8.03 -13.11 4.12
C PHE A 84 9.32 -13.39 4.88
#